data_AF-A0A920WPA7-F1
#
_entry.id   AF-A0A920WPA7-F1
#
_cell.length_a   1.000
_cell.length_b   1.000
_cell.length_c   1.000
_cell.angle_alpha   90.00
_cell.angle_beta   90.00
_cell.angle_gamma   90.00
#
_symmetry.space_group_name_H-M   'P 1'
#
loop_
_entity.id
_entity.type
_entity.pdbx_description
1 polymer ?
#
loop_
_entity_poly.entity_id
_entity_poly.type
_entity_poly.pdbx_seq_one_letter_code
_entity_poly.pdbx_strand_id
1 'polypeptide(L)'
;MAGAVPHELEEIVRSTGFYANKARSLLGMAQRLVEEYESEVPGGMADLTSLPGVGRKTANVVRSVALDLPGLPVDTQWDAWRDV
;
A
#
# COMPACT_ATOMS: atom_id res chain seq x y z
N MET A 1 7.12 -11.69 -5.01
CA MET A 1 6.20 -11.31 -3.91
C MET A 1 4.95 -12.20 -3.87
N ALA A 2 4.16 -12.32 -4.95
CA ALA A 2 2.89 -13.08 -4.90
C ALA A 2 3.03 -14.57 -4.51
N GLY A 3 4.15 -15.22 -4.88
CA GLY A 3 4.48 -16.60 -4.47
C GLY A 3 5.44 -16.70 -3.28
N ALA A 4 5.63 -15.64 -2.49
CA ALA A 4 6.55 -15.66 -1.36
C ALA A 4 6.06 -16.58 -0.23
N VAL A 5 6.99 -17.22 0.48
CA VAL A 5 6.65 -17.99 1.68
C VAL A 5 6.34 -17.00 2.82
N PRO A 6 5.17 -17.10 3.49
CA PRO A 6 4.75 -16.10 4.47
C PRO A 6 5.79 -15.82 5.57
N HIS A 7 6.46 -16.86 6.09
CA HIS A 7 7.44 -16.71 7.17
C HIS A 7 8.69 -15.91 6.73
N GLU A 8 9.14 -16.06 5.48
CA GLU A 8 10.29 -15.32 4.95
C GLU A 8 9.95 -13.84 4.82
N LEU A 9 8.73 -13.53 4.35
CA LEU A 9 8.26 -12.15 4.22
C LEU A 9 8.11 -11.48 5.58
N GLU A 10 7.58 -12.17 6.58
CA GLU A 10 7.52 -11.68 7.96
C GLU A 10 8.90 -11.33 8.50
N GLU A 11 9.92 -12.14 8.19
CA GLU A 11 11.29 -11.90 8.61
C GLU A 11 11.91 -10.65 7.98
N ILE A 12 11.65 -10.45 6.69
CA ILE A 12 12.10 -9.26 5.96
C ILE A 12 11.50 -7.98 6.57
N VAL A 13 10.21 -7.99 6.94
CA VAL A 13 9.51 -6.79 7.41
C VAL A 13 9.47 -6.66 8.95
N ARG A 14 10.12 -7.58 9.67
CA ARG A 14 10.09 -7.68 11.14
C ARG A 14 10.46 -6.38 11.84
N SER A 15 11.47 -5.67 11.31
CA SER A 15 11.97 -4.40 11.86
C SER A 15 10.98 -3.24 11.79
N THR A 16 9.93 -3.34 10.96
CA THR A 16 9.00 -2.23 10.71
C THR A 16 7.87 -2.10 11.73
N GLY A 17 7.76 -3.05 12.68
CA GLY A 17 6.63 -3.13 13.61
C GLY A 17 5.31 -3.52 12.92
N PHE A 18 4.37 -4.10 13.67
CA PHE A 18 3.11 -4.67 13.12
C PHE A 18 3.34 -5.63 11.93
N TYR A 19 4.49 -6.31 11.92
CA TYR A 19 5.02 -7.00 10.75
C TYR A 19 4.11 -8.12 10.25
N ALA A 20 3.47 -8.90 11.14
CA ALA A 20 2.57 -9.98 10.74
C ALA A 20 1.38 -9.47 9.88
N ASN A 21 0.77 -8.35 10.30
CA ASN A 21 -0.32 -7.73 9.53
C ASN A 21 0.17 -7.09 8.23
N LYS A 22 1.37 -6.49 8.25
CA LYS A 22 2.00 -5.92 7.04
C LYS A 22 2.35 -7.01 6.04
N ALA A 23 2.95 -8.12 6.47
CA ALA A 23 3.30 -9.26 5.62
C ALA A 23 2.06 -9.86 4.96
N ARG A 24 0.98 -10.09 5.73
CA ARG A 24 -0.31 -10.54 5.20
C ARG A 24 -0.87 -9.59 4.15
N SER A 25 -0.81 -8.28 4.42
CA SER A 25 -1.30 -7.26 3.49
C SER A 25 -0.48 -7.20 2.21
N LEU A 26 0.86 -7.22 2.31
CA LEU A 26 1.76 -7.20 1.17
C LEU A 26 1.59 -8.44 0.28
N LEU A 27 1.45 -9.63 0.88
CA LEU A 27 1.22 -10.86 0.14
C LEU A 27 -0.13 -10.82 -0.57
N GLY A 28 -1.20 -10.46 0.14
CA GLY A 28 -2.55 -10.35 -0.43
C GLY A 28 -2.65 -9.29 -1.53
N MET A 29 -1.98 -8.15 -1.37
CA MET A 29 -1.87 -7.13 -2.41
C MET A 29 -1.14 -7.66 -3.64
N ALA A 30 0.00 -8.33 -3.47
CA ALA A 30 0.75 -8.88 -4.59
C ALA A 30 -0.05 -9.96 -5.34
N GLN A 31 -0.80 -10.81 -4.63
CA GLN A 31 -1.70 -11.80 -5.23
C GLN A 31 -2.82 -11.11 -6.02
N ARG A 32 -3.48 -10.12 -5.41
CA ARG A 32 -4.56 -9.35 -6.03
C ARG A 32 -4.13 -8.65 -7.32
N LEU A 33 -2.92 -8.08 -7.33
CA LEU A 33 -2.37 -7.43 -8.53
C LEU A 33 -2.16 -8.44 -9.67
N VAL A 34 -1.63 -9.63 -9.36
CA VAL A 34 -1.44 -10.70 -10.36
C VAL A 34 -2.78 -11.22 -10.90
N GLU A 35 -3.76 -11.42 -10.02
CA GLU A 35 -5.04 -12.04 -10.36
C GLU A 35 -6.01 -11.11 -11.08
N GLU A 36 -6.07 -9.83 -10.68
CA GLU A 36 -7.13 -8.90 -11.12
C GLU A 36 -6.61 -7.71 -11.94
N TYR A 37 -5.31 -7.40 -11.86
CA TYR A 37 -4.74 -6.19 -12.49
C TYR A 37 -3.55 -6.48 -13.40
N GLU A 38 -3.36 -7.73 -13.85
CA GLU A 38 -2.28 -8.14 -14.76
C GLU A 38 -0.87 -7.72 -14.28
N SER A 39 -0.68 -7.70 -12.96
CA SER A 39 0.54 -7.23 -12.27
C SER A 39 0.83 -5.72 -12.38
N GLU A 40 -0.13 -4.93 -12.84
CA GLU A 40 -0.05 -3.47 -12.91
C GLU A 40 -0.75 -2.79 -11.72
N VAL A 41 -0.21 -1.66 -11.27
CA VAL A 41 -0.81 -0.88 -10.18
C VAL A 41 -1.93 0.00 -10.75
N PRO A 42 -3.20 -0.14 -10.31
CA PRO A 42 -4.30 0.66 -10.85
C PRO A 42 -4.21 2.14 -10.40
N GLY A 43 -4.72 3.06 -11.24
CA GLY A 43 -4.76 4.49 -10.92
C GLY A 43 -6.04 4.96 -10.20
N GLY A 44 -7.08 4.12 -10.20
CA GLY A 44 -8.38 4.39 -9.60
C GLY A 44 -8.33 4.38 -8.08
N MET A 45 -8.98 5.34 -7.42
CA MET A 45 -9.03 5.38 -5.95
C MET A 45 -9.72 4.14 -5.38
N ALA A 46 -10.87 3.76 -5.94
CA ALA A 46 -11.63 2.59 -5.50
C ALA A 46 -10.77 1.33 -5.59
N ASP A 47 -10.12 1.13 -6.74
CA ASP A 47 -9.27 -0.03 -7.03
C ASP A 47 -8.06 -0.07 -6.08
N LEU A 48 -7.35 1.04 -5.91
CA LEU A 48 -6.23 1.12 -4.97
C LEU A 48 -6.68 0.80 -3.54
N THR A 49 -7.83 1.34 -3.09
CA THR A 49 -8.33 1.06 -1.73
C THR A 49 -8.94 -0.34 -1.56
N SER A 50 -9.15 -1.06 -2.66
CA SER A 50 -9.56 -2.47 -2.63
C SER A 50 -8.38 -3.40 -2.33
N LEU A 51 -7.15 -2.94 -2.57
CA LEU A 51 -5.94 -3.73 -2.30
C LEU A 51 -5.72 -3.91 -0.79
N PRO A 52 -5.41 -5.13 -0.31
CA PRO A 52 -5.12 -5.38 1.10
C PRO A 52 -4.01 -4.46 1.67
N GLY A 53 -4.34 -3.79 2.78
CA GLY A 53 -3.42 -2.87 3.47
C GLY A 53 -3.29 -1.48 2.85
N VAL A 54 -4.02 -1.18 1.76
CA VAL A 54 -4.01 0.14 1.12
C VAL A 54 -5.26 0.92 1.56
N GLY A 55 -5.07 1.86 2.49
CA GLY A 55 -6.09 2.85 2.83
C GLY A 55 -6.05 4.08 1.93
N ARG A 56 -7.02 4.99 2.08
CA ARG A 56 -7.11 6.26 1.32
C ARG A 56 -5.82 7.08 1.33
N LYS A 57 -5.14 7.17 2.49
CA LYS A 57 -3.85 7.87 2.59
C LYS A 57 -2.80 7.25 1.69
N THR A 58 -2.60 5.94 1.81
CA THR A 58 -1.63 5.18 1.00
C THR A 58 -1.97 5.30 -0.49
N ALA A 59 -3.25 5.16 -0.86
CA ALA A 59 -3.70 5.34 -2.23
C ALA A 59 -3.38 6.74 -2.77
N ASN A 60 -3.58 7.80 -1.96
CA ASN A 60 -3.21 9.15 -2.35
C ASN A 60 -1.70 9.33 -2.53
N VAL A 61 -0.85 8.70 -1.69
CA VAL A 61 0.61 8.70 -1.88
C VAL A 61 0.99 8.02 -3.19
N VAL A 62 0.42 6.84 -3.49
CA VAL A 62 0.71 6.11 -4.72
C VAL A 62 0.30 6.94 -5.94
N ARG A 63 -0.91 7.51 -5.92
CA ARG A 63 -1.41 8.35 -7.01
C ARG A 63 -0.51 9.56 -7.24
N SER A 64 -0.13 10.30 -6.20
CA SER A 64 0.67 11.52 -6.36
C SER A 64 2.15 11.26 -6.66
N VAL A 65 2.76 10.28 -6.00
CA VAL A 65 4.23 10.08 -6.08
C VAL A 65 4.61 9.12 -7.19
N ALA A 66 3.87 8.02 -7.37
CA ALA A 66 4.25 6.95 -8.29
C ALA A 66 3.58 7.07 -9.67
N LEU A 67 2.38 7.65 -9.73
CA LEU A 67 1.56 7.68 -10.96
C LEU A 67 1.37 9.10 -11.54
N ASP A 68 1.91 10.13 -10.89
CA ASP A 68 1.73 11.55 -11.28
C ASP A 68 0.25 11.96 -11.44
N LEU A 69 -0.61 11.39 -10.59
CA LEU A 69 -2.05 11.65 -10.53
C LEU A 69 -2.40 12.54 -9.34
N PRO A 70 -3.48 13.32 -9.40
CA PRO A 70 -3.92 14.15 -8.27
C PRO A 70 -4.16 13.30 -7.00
N GLY A 71 -3.44 13.60 -5.92
CA GLY A 71 -3.58 12.92 -4.62
C GLY A 71 -3.11 13.80 -3.47
N LEU A 72 -3.93 13.92 -2.42
CA LEU A 72 -3.59 14.67 -1.21
C LEU A 72 -3.47 13.69 -0.02
N PRO A 73 -2.26 13.17 0.26
CA PRO A 73 -2.08 12.24 1.37
C PRO A 73 -2.07 13.00 2.71
N VAL A 74 -3.15 12.84 3.48
CA VAL A 74 -3.27 13.37 4.84
C VAL A 74 -2.85 12.30 5.84
N ASP A 75 -1.87 12.61 6.69
CA ASP A 75 -1.41 11.75 7.76
C ASP A 75 -1.20 12.50 9.07
N THR A 76 -0.67 11.82 10.09
CA THR A 76 -0.51 12.42 11.43
C THR A 76 0.37 13.67 11.44
N GLN A 77 1.21 13.88 10.43
CA GLN A 77 2.03 15.08 10.33
C GLN A 77 1.31 16.21 9.60
N TRP A 78 0.25 15.93 8.84
CA TRP A 78 -0.50 16.93 8.07
C TRP A 78 -0.97 18.10 8.93
N ASP A 79 -1.50 17.83 10.12
CA ASP A 79 -1.96 18.88 11.03
C ASP A 79 -0.81 19.75 11.54
N ALA A 80 0.40 19.20 11.70
CA ALA A 80 1.59 19.98 12.08
C ALA A 80 2.06 20.95 10.99
N TRP A 81 1.68 20.71 9.74
CA TRP A 81 1.98 21.59 8.59
C TRP A 81 0.81 22.52 8.24
N ARG A 82 -0.33 22.41 8.90
CA ARG A 82 -1.52 23.21 8.58
C ARG A 82 -1.37 24.67 9.04
N ASP A 83 -0.55 24.90 10.06
CA ASP A 83 -0.36 26.20 10.71
C ASP A 83 0.98 26.87 10.36
N VAL A 84 1.67 26.38 9.32
CA VAL A 84 2.96 26.91 8.81
C VAL A 84 2.76 27.35 7.36
#